data_AF-A0A927N311-F1
#
_entry.id   AF-A0A927N311-F1
#
_cell.length_a   1.000
_cell.length_b   1.000
_cell.length_c   1.000
_cell.angle_alpha   90.00
_cell.angle_beta   90.00
_cell.angle_gamma   90.00
#
_symmetry.space_group_name_H-M   'P 1'
#
loop_
_entity.id
_entity.type
_entity.pdbx_description
1 polymer ?
#
loop_
_entity_poly.entity_id
_entity_poly.type
_entity_poly.pdbx_seq_one_letter_code
_entity_poly.pdbx_strand_id
1 'polypeptide(L)'
;MVTADHSAFYNRNPQLPSGHTNAAAESFFALLKAEIGTEVWLSKEAARADVFTFIEVNYNRRRLRKDPELGYVTPLEARLRYSPHTTLAA
;
A
#
# COMPACT_ATOMS: atom_id res chain seq x y z
N MET A 1 -23.76 -23.44 11.24
CA MET A 1 -22.84 -22.97 10.19
C MET A 1 -23.52 -21.79 9.49
N VAL A 2 -23.36 -20.58 10.04
CA VAL A 2 -23.98 -19.37 9.47
C VAL A 2 -22.94 -18.75 8.56
N THR A 3 -23.07 -18.96 7.25
CA THR A 3 -22.39 -18.13 6.26
C THR A 3 -23.08 -16.78 6.27
N ALA A 4 -22.70 -15.92 7.21
CA ALA A 4 -22.94 -14.51 7.07
C ALA A 4 -22.11 -14.09 5.85
N ASP A 5 -22.78 -13.83 4.74
CA ASP A 5 -22.18 -13.23 3.56
C ASP A 5 -21.34 -12.03 3.99
N HIS A 6 -20.02 -12.16 3.82
CA HIS A 6 -19.02 -11.20 4.30
C HIS A 6 -19.32 -9.79 3.75
N SER A 7 -19.95 -9.74 2.58
CA SER A 7 -20.42 -8.55 1.88
C SER A 7 -21.58 -7.85 2.63
N ALA A 8 -22.54 -8.61 3.16
CA ALA A 8 -23.68 -8.09 3.91
C ALA A 8 -23.33 -7.53 5.31
N PHE A 9 -22.17 -7.90 5.88
CA PHE A 9 -21.68 -7.34 7.14
C PHE A 9 -21.10 -5.93 6.95
N TYR A 10 -20.28 -5.74 5.90
CA TYR A 10 -19.70 -4.44 5.57
C TYR A 10 -20.74 -3.42 5.09
N ASN A 11 -21.72 -3.85 4.28
CA ASN A 11 -22.78 -2.96 3.79
C ASN A 11 -23.70 -2.40 4.89
N ARG A 12 -23.81 -3.08 6.04
CA ARG A 12 -24.62 -2.62 7.19
C ARG A 12 -23.85 -1.76 8.19
N ASN A 13 -22.53 -1.65 8.04
CA ASN A 13 -21.66 -0.90 8.94
C ASN A 13 -20.69 -0.02 8.12
N PRO A 14 -21.18 1.06 7.49
CA PRO A 14 -20.38 1.92 6.60
C PRO A 14 -19.21 2.63 7.30
N GLN A 15 -19.18 2.60 8.64
CA GLN A 15 -18.10 3.15 9.47
C GLN A 15 -16.91 2.19 9.62
N LEU A 16 -17.07 0.92 9.25
CA LEU A 16 -15.98 -0.06 9.28
C LEU A 16 -15.22 0.00 7.95
N PRO A 17 -13.87 0.06 7.96
CA PRO A 17 -13.08 0.13 6.74
C PRO A 17 -13.35 -1.11 5.89
N SER A 18 -13.89 -0.92 4.68
CA SER A 18 -14.26 -2.04 3.81
C SER A 18 -13.09 -3.01 3.64
N GLY A 19 -13.37 -4.31 3.58
CA GLY A 19 -12.33 -5.35 3.45
C GLY A 19 -11.38 -5.14 2.25
N HIS A 20 -11.82 -4.39 1.24
CA HIS A 20 -10.99 -3.97 0.10
C HIS A 20 -9.82 -3.05 0.50
N THR A 21 -10.05 -2.11 1.42
CA THR A 21 -8.97 -1.21 1.90
C THR A 21 -7.96 -1.97 2.76
N ASN A 22 -8.46 -2.91 3.58
CA ASN A 22 -7.62 -3.78 4.39
C ASN A 22 -6.76 -4.71 3.51
N ALA A 23 -7.31 -5.28 2.43
CA ALA A 23 -6.57 -6.17 1.54
C ALA A 23 -5.36 -5.49 0.87
N ALA A 24 -5.48 -4.20 0.49
CA ALA A 24 -4.37 -3.44 -0.07
C ALA A 24 -3.26 -3.20 0.97
N ALA A 25 -3.64 -2.85 2.21
CA ALA A 25 -2.70 -2.67 3.31
C ALA A 25 -2.00 -3.99 3.69
N GLU A 26 -2.76 -5.08 3.81
CA GLU A 26 -2.23 -6.42 4.10
C GLU A 26 -1.22 -6.86 3.04
N SER A 27 -1.54 -6.67 1.76
CA SER A 27 -0.64 -7.00 0.65
C SER A 27 0.65 -6.17 0.70
N PHE A 28 0.56 -4.90 1.07
CA PHE A 28 1.73 -4.04 1.25
C PHE A 28 2.61 -4.53 2.41
N PHE A 29 2.04 -4.81 3.58
CA PHE A 29 2.81 -5.26 4.74
C PHE A 29 3.40 -6.66 4.57
N ALA A 30 2.72 -7.55 3.84
CA ALA A 30 3.28 -8.84 3.45
C ALA A 30 4.54 -8.66 2.60
N LEU A 31 4.49 -7.75 1.61
CA LEU A 31 5.63 -7.45 0.76
C LEU A 31 6.79 -6.82 1.53
N LEU A 32 6.50 -5.84 2.39
CA LEU A 32 7.50 -5.16 3.23
C LEU A 32 8.31 -6.20 4.01
N LYS A 33 7.63 -7.07 4.76
CA LYS A 33 8.26 -8.13 5.57
C LYS A 33 9.05 -9.14 4.74
N ALA A 34 8.57 -9.46 3.54
CA ALA A 34 9.25 -10.40 2.66
C ALA A 34 10.57 -9.85 2.11
N GLU A 35 10.65 -8.55 1.83
CA GLU A 35 11.82 -7.94 1.19
C GLU A 35 12.84 -7.37 2.19
N ILE A 36 12.40 -6.75 3.30
CA ILE A 36 13.33 -6.22 4.33
C ILE A 36 13.66 -7.26 5.42
N GLY A 37 12.97 -8.39 5.40
CA GLY A 37 13.08 -9.43 6.43
C GLY A 37 12.22 -9.15 7.66
N THR A 38 12.21 -10.15 8.55
CA THR A 38 11.49 -10.10 9.84
C THR A 38 12.44 -10.23 11.02
N GLU A 39 13.74 -9.99 10.80
CA GLU A 39 14.73 -10.00 11.88
C GLU A 39 14.49 -8.84 12.85
N VAL A 40 14.96 -9.01 14.09
CA VAL A 40 14.78 -8.01 15.13
C VAL A 40 15.81 -6.90 14.93
N TRP A 41 15.34 -5.68 14.69
CA TRP A 41 16.20 -4.50 14.66
C TRP A 41 16.78 -4.19 16.04
N LEU A 42 18.06 -3.81 16.07
CA LEU A 42 18.77 -3.39 17.28
C LEU A 42 18.22 -2.10 17.89
N SER A 43 17.57 -1.25 17.08
CA SER A 43 16.95 -0.01 17.52
C SER A 43 15.75 0.36 16.65
N LYS A 44 14.89 1.25 17.17
CA LYS A 44 13.75 1.80 16.43
C LYS A 44 14.21 2.66 15.25
N GLU A 45 15.36 3.32 15.39
CA GLU A 45 15.97 4.17 14.38
C GLU A 45 16.45 3.34 13.19
N ALA A 46 17.08 2.19 13.44
CA ALA A 46 17.47 1.23 12.40
C ALA A 46 16.25 0.71 11.64
N ALA A 47 15.21 0.28 12.37
CA ALA A 47 13.95 -0.17 11.75
C ALA A 47 13.31 0.93 10.87
N ARG A 48 13.31 2.17 11.34
CA ARG A 48 12.80 3.31 10.57
C ARG A 48 13.60 3.57 9.30
N ALA A 49 14.93 3.50 9.37
CA ALA A 49 15.80 3.71 8.22
C ALA A 49 15.57 2.65 7.14
N ASP A 50 15.43 1.39 7.51
CA ASP A 50 15.18 0.29 6.58
C ASP A 50 13.79 0.39 5.94
N VAL A 51 12.76 0.64 6.76
CA VAL A 51 11.39 0.85 6.25
C VAL A 51 11.32 2.05 5.32
N PHE A 52 11.98 3.16 5.66
CA PHE A 52 12.02 4.34 4.81
C PHE A 52 12.73 4.06 3.47
N THR A 53 13.88 3.38 3.52
CA THR A 53 14.63 2.99 2.32
C THR A 53 13.78 2.11 1.43
N PHE A 54 13.10 1.11 2.01
CA PHE A 54 12.19 0.25 1.28
C PHE A 54 11.07 1.06 0.60
N ILE A 55 10.39 1.94 1.34
CA ILE A 55 9.27 2.72 0.79
C ILE A 55 9.75 3.64 -0.34
N GLU A 56 10.76 4.46 -0.09
CA GLU A 56 11.16 5.51 -1.03
C GLU A 56 11.95 4.98 -2.22
N VAL A 57 12.89 4.07 -1.96
CA VAL A 57 13.84 3.62 -2.98
C VAL A 57 13.32 2.37 -3.68
N ASN A 58 13.02 1.31 -2.92
CA ASN A 58 12.69 0.01 -3.50
C ASN A 58 11.25 -0.01 -4.05
N TYR A 59 10.29 0.45 -3.25
CA TYR A 59 8.87 0.38 -3.58
C TYR A 59 8.45 1.49 -4.52
N ASN A 60 8.54 2.77 -4.10
CA ASN A 60 8.00 3.89 -4.86
C ASN A 60 8.74 4.14 -6.18
N ARG A 61 10.09 4.04 -6.18
CA ARG A 61 10.93 4.47 -7.31
C ARG A 61 11.44 3.36 -8.21
N ARG A 62 11.44 2.10 -7.76
CA ARG A 62 12.05 0.99 -8.53
C ARG A 62 11.09 -0.14 -8.87
N ARG A 63 10.05 -0.36 -8.08
CA ARG A 63 9.17 -1.52 -8.28
C ARG A 63 8.18 -1.25 -9.40
N LEU A 64 8.30 -1.99 -10.49
CA LEU A 64 7.31 -1.95 -11.57
C LEU A 64 6.05 -2.73 -11.18
N ARG A 65 4.90 -2.09 -11.38
CA ARG A 65 3.56 -2.68 -11.23
C ARG A 65 2.88 -2.61 -12.58
N LYS A 66 2.12 -3.66 -12.92
CA LYS A 66 1.23 -3.60 -14.08
C LYS A 66 0.03 -2.75 -13.70
N ASP A 67 -0.08 -1.62 -14.37
CA ASP A 67 -1.24 -0.75 -14.36
C ASP A 67 -2.11 -1.02 -15.60
N PRO A 68 -3.45 -1.06 -15.48
CA PRO A 68 -4.34 -1.37 -16.60
C PRO A 68 -4.23 -0.39 -17.78
N GLU A 69 -3.95 0.89 -17.52
CA GLU A 69 -3.97 1.95 -18.54
C GLU A 69 -2.54 2.36 -18.93
N LEU A 70 -1.61 2.37 -17.97
CA LEU A 70 -0.26 2.91 -18.14
C LEU A 70 0.79 1.83 -18.46
N GLY A 71 0.41 0.55 -18.45
CA GLY A 71 1.35 -0.56 -18.61
C GLY A 71 2.20 -0.78 -17.37
N TYR A 72 3.48 -1.14 -17.53
CA TYR A 72 4.37 -1.31 -16.38
C TYR A 72 4.96 0.03 -15.95
N VAL A 73 4.58 0.49 -14.76
CA VAL A 73 5.02 1.76 -14.17
C VAL A 73 5.35 1.58 -12.70
N THR A 74 6.21 2.43 -12.17
CA THR A 74 6.45 2.52 -10.73
C THR A 74 5.30 3.21 -10.00
N PRO A 75 5.09 2.97 -8.70
CA PRO A 75 4.09 3.70 -7.92
C PRO A 75 4.25 5.22 -7.98
N LEU A 76 5.50 5.72 -8.02
CA LEU A 76 5.77 7.15 -8.17
C LEU A 76 5.30 7.66 -9.53
N GLU A 77 5.65 6.97 -10.63
CA GLU A 77 5.20 7.36 -11.97
C GLU A 77 3.69 7.30 -12.12
N ALA A 78 3.05 6.25 -11.58
CA ALA A 78 1.60 6.13 -11.55
C ALA A 78 0.97 7.32 -10.81
N ARG A 79 1.46 7.68 -9.62
CA ARG A 79 0.99 8.86 -8.88
C ARG A 79 1.13 10.14 -9.71
N LEU A 80 2.26 10.36 -10.36
CA LEU A 80 2.50 11.56 -11.16
C LEU A 80 1.57 11.62 -12.40
N ARG A 81 1.24 10.48 -12.99
CA ARG A 81 0.37 10.39 -14.17
C ARG A 81 -1.12 10.46 -13.82
N TYR A 82 -1.51 9.94 -12.66
CA TYR A 82 -2.89 9.98 -12.17
C TYR A 82 -3.22 11.18 -11.30
N SER A 83 -2.25 11.99 -10.89
CA SER A 83 -2.54 13.23 -10.20
C SER A 83 -3.13 14.25 -11.18
N PRO A 84 -4.43 14.58 -11.12
CA PRO A 84 -4.83 15.91 -11.57
C PRO A 84 -4.07 16.90 -10.70
N HIS A 85 -3.46 17.92 -11.31
CA HIS A 85 -2.92 19.06 -10.60
C HIS A 85 -3.96 19.51 -9.55
N THR A 86 -3.73 19.19 -8.28
CA THR A 86 -4.40 19.90 -7.20
C THR A 86 -3.70 21.24 -7.15
N THR A 87 -4.16 22.15 -8.02
CA THR A 87 -3.86 23.57 -7.91
C THR A 87 -4.44 24.00 -6.57
N LEU A 88 -3.60 24.04 -5.53
CA LEU A 88 -3.89 24.80 -4.34
C LEU A 88 -4.00 26.25 -4.78
N ALA A 89 -5.23 26.70 -5.00
CA ALA A 89 -5.54 28.12 -5.09
C ALA A 89 -5.08 28.78 -3.78
N ALA A 90 -4.13 29.70 -3.91
CA ALA A 90 -3.73 30.63 -2.86
C ALA A 90 -4.69 31.81 -2.82
#